data_AF-A0A2A8HP01-F1
#
_entry.id   AF-A0A2A8HP01-F1
#
_cell.length_a   1.000
_cell.length_b   1.000
_cell.length_c   1.000
_cell.angle_alpha   90.00
_cell.angle_beta   90.00
_cell.angle_gamma   90.00
#
_symmetry.space_group_name_H-M   'P 1'
#
loop_
_entity.id
_entity.type
_entity.pdbx_description
1 polymer ?
#
loop_
_entity_poly.entity_id
_entity_poly.type
_entity_poly.pdbx_seq_one_letter_code
_entity_poly.pdbx_strand_id
1 'polypeptide(L)'
;MSDIVEQVSQWLEHMPQGDFDEYPGGVAEDFVLRLPFMPEGLPTEFAGRETARAALAQSARGREPLVFSDKVILRTEDPELVVVTANARTTMASGRPYANSYVIFVRIRNGVIIEHTEYLNPLAVIAAAS
;
A
#
# COMPACT_ATOMS: atom_id res chain seq x y z
N MET A 1 17.33 8.97 -14.34
CA MET A 1 16.67 8.60 -13.07
C MET A 1 15.20 8.87 -13.26
N SER A 2 14.33 7.92 -12.91
CA SER A 2 12.88 8.15 -12.90
C SER A 2 12.54 9.29 -11.95
N ASP A 3 11.53 10.09 -12.27
CA ASP A 3 10.93 10.98 -11.28
C ASP A 3 10.37 10.15 -10.13
N ILE A 4 10.67 10.53 -8.88
CA ILE A 4 10.22 9.82 -7.68
C ILE A 4 8.69 9.83 -7.55
N VAL A 5 8.02 10.88 -8.05
CA VAL A 5 6.56 10.97 -8.08
C VAL A 5 5.97 9.94 -9.03
N GLU A 6 6.51 9.85 -10.24
CA GLU A 6 6.12 8.85 -11.24
C GLU A 6 6.37 7.43 -10.73
N GLN A 7 7.53 7.22 -10.11
CA GLN A 7 7.89 5.95 -9.50
C GLN A 7 6.88 5.52 -8.41
N VAL A 8 6.48 6.45 -7.53
CA VAL A 8 5.44 6.18 -6.52
C VAL A 8 4.08 5.95 -7.18
N SER A 9 3.73 6.70 -8.24
CA SER A 9 2.47 6.46 -8.96
C SER A 9 2.39 5.03 -9.48
N GLN A 10 3.45 4.53 -10.11
CA GLN A 10 3.53 3.15 -10.59
C GLN A 10 3.51 2.14 -9.44
N TRP A 11 4.21 2.41 -8.34
CA TRP A 11 4.17 1.56 -7.16
C TRP A 11 2.74 1.38 -6.62
N LEU A 12 1.94 2.46 -6.62
CA LEU A 12 0.55 2.44 -6.18
C LEU A 12 -0.38 1.56 -7.04
N GLU A 13 0.04 1.20 -8.26
CA GLU A 13 -0.73 0.32 -9.14
C GLU A 13 -0.46 -1.17 -8.85
N HIS A 14 0.73 -1.51 -8.33
CA HIS A 14 1.18 -2.89 -8.15
C HIS A 14 1.04 -3.39 -6.71
N MET A 15 1.39 -2.54 -5.72
CA MET A 15 1.41 -2.97 -4.32
C MET A 15 0.06 -3.48 -3.80
N PRO A 16 -1.12 -2.96 -4.21
CA PRO A 16 -2.38 -3.44 -3.65
C PRO A 16 -2.60 -4.93 -3.86
N GLN A 17 -2.08 -5.52 -4.94
CA GLN A 17 -2.21 -6.96 -5.20
C GLN A 17 -1.00 -7.77 -4.77
N GLY A 18 0.08 -7.11 -4.32
CA GLY A 18 1.36 -7.76 -4.03
C GLY A 18 2.18 -8.08 -5.28
N ASP A 19 1.96 -7.37 -6.39
CA ASP A 19 2.62 -7.61 -7.68
C ASP A 19 4.02 -6.99 -7.72
N PHE A 20 4.85 -7.30 -6.72
CA PHE A 20 6.16 -6.68 -6.52
C PHE A 20 7.17 -7.04 -7.62
N ASP A 21 7.01 -8.21 -8.24
CA ASP A 21 7.88 -8.67 -9.32
C ASP A 21 7.55 -7.99 -10.67
N GLU A 22 6.31 -7.51 -10.82
CA GLU A 22 5.88 -6.76 -12.01
C GLU A 22 6.23 -5.28 -11.91
N TYR A 23 6.45 -4.76 -10.70
CA TYR A 23 6.85 -3.38 -10.47
C TYR A 23 8.29 -3.10 -10.95
N PRO A 24 8.50 -2.20 -11.92
CA PRO A 24 9.81 -2.00 -12.57
C PRO A 24 10.84 -1.27 -11.68
N GLY A 25 10.41 -0.55 -10.65
CA GLY A 25 11.30 0.21 -9.76
C GLY A 25 12.00 -0.63 -8.68
N GLY A 26 11.64 -1.91 -8.54
CA GLY A 26 12.21 -2.82 -7.56
C GLY A 26 11.79 -2.56 -6.11
N VAL A 27 11.78 -3.64 -5.33
CA VAL A 27 11.47 -3.64 -3.89
C VAL A 27 12.63 -4.25 -3.15
N ALA A 28 13.15 -3.56 -2.13
CA ALA A 28 14.28 -4.03 -1.34
C ALA A 28 13.92 -5.30 -0.57
N GLU A 29 14.90 -6.19 -0.36
CA GLU A 29 14.70 -7.47 0.35
C GLU A 29 14.21 -7.26 1.79
N ASP A 30 14.70 -6.22 2.45
CA ASP A 30 14.35 -5.77 3.80
C ASP A 30 13.16 -4.80 3.83
N PHE A 31 12.37 -4.70 2.75
CA PHE A 31 11.19 -3.87 2.68
C PHE A 31 10.23 -4.11 3.85
N VAL A 32 9.63 -3.04 4.37
CA VAL A 32 8.63 -3.14 5.44
C VAL A 32 7.31 -2.49 5.02
N LEU A 33 6.22 -3.25 5.17
CA LEU A 33 4.86 -2.73 5.10
C LEU A 33 4.36 -2.45 6.51
N ARG A 34 3.84 -1.24 6.76
CA ARG A 34 3.22 -0.86 8.05
C ARG A 34 1.79 -0.40 7.86
N LEU A 35 0.93 -0.90 8.74
CA LEU A 35 -0.50 -0.61 8.81
C LEU A 35 -0.85 -0.17 10.25
N PRO A 36 -0.42 1.03 10.69
CA PRO A 36 -0.39 1.37 12.13
C PRO A 36 -1.77 1.43 12.79
N PHE A 37 -2.83 1.64 12.00
CA PHE A 37 -4.20 1.75 12.48
C PHE A 37 -5.04 0.51 12.17
N MET A 38 -4.44 -0.65 11.95
CA MET A 38 -5.23 -1.88 11.83
C MET A 38 -6.00 -2.19 13.14
N PRO A 39 -7.23 -2.73 13.04
CA PRO A 39 -7.97 -3.22 14.19
C PRO A 39 -7.18 -4.21 15.06
N GLU A 40 -7.52 -4.26 16.36
CA GLU A 40 -6.92 -5.21 17.29
C GLU A 40 -7.04 -6.66 16.79
N GLY A 41 -5.96 -7.43 16.97
CA GLY A 41 -5.87 -8.82 16.51
C GLY A 41 -5.41 -8.98 15.06
N LEU A 42 -5.28 -7.90 14.29
CA LEU A 42 -4.65 -7.92 12.97
C LEU A 42 -3.19 -7.44 13.03
N PRO A 43 -2.29 -8.00 12.21
CA PRO A 43 -0.90 -7.53 12.15
C PRO A 43 -0.82 -6.07 11.66
N THR A 44 0.03 -5.28 12.30
CA THR A 44 0.28 -3.87 11.97
C THR A 44 1.60 -3.65 11.23
N GLU A 45 2.42 -4.67 11.07
CA GLU A 45 3.72 -4.61 10.40
C GLU A 45 4.06 -5.95 9.74
N PHE A 46 4.67 -5.89 8.56
CA PHE A 46 5.18 -7.04 7.81
C PHE A 46 6.61 -6.73 7.36
N ALA A 47 7.59 -7.30 8.08
CA ALA A 47 9.01 -7.10 7.79
C ALA A 47 9.53 -8.13 6.77
N GLY A 48 10.22 -7.62 5.75
CA GLY A 48 10.76 -8.38 4.63
C GLY A 48 9.85 -8.36 3.41
N ARG A 49 10.45 -8.23 2.22
CA ARG A 49 9.77 -8.19 0.91
C ARG A 49 8.77 -9.33 0.76
N GLU A 50 9.23 -10.56 0.94
CA GLU A 50 8.40 -11.74 0.70
C GLU A 50 7.27 -11.88 1.73
N THR A 51 7.52 -11.51 3.00
CA THR A 51 6.48 -11.48 4.04
C THR A 51 5.37 -10.51 3.68
N ALA A 52 5.72 -9.28 3.30
CA ALA A 52 4.75 -8.26 2.93
C ALA A 52 4.02 -8.60 1.62
N ARG A 53 4.76 -9.10 0.61
CA ARG A 53 4.20 -9.54 -0.67
C ARG A 53 3.16 -10.64 -0.47
N ALA A 54 3.48 -11.67 0.32
CA ALA A 54 2.58 -12.76 0.63
C ALA A 54 1.33 -12.28 1.39
N ALA A 55 1.49 -11.35 2.34
CA ALA A 55 0.36 -10.77 3.07
C ALA A 55 -0.59 -9.98 2.16
N LEU A 56 -0.05 -9.15 1.26
CA LEU A 56 -0.84 -8.38 0.29
C LEU A 56 -1.54 -9.30 -0.72
N ALA A 57 -0.84 -10.29 -1.28
CA ALA A 57 -1.42 -11.27 -2.19
C ALA A 57 -2.52 -12.10 -1.53
N GLN A 58 -2.34 -12.48 -0.26
CA GLN A 58 -3.37 -13.19 0.50
C GLN A 58 -4.58 -12.29 0.79
N SER A 59 -4.37 -11.01 1.12
CA SER A 59 -5.45 -10.03 1.26
C SER A 59 -6.22 -9.82 -0.05
N ALA A 60 -5.50 -9.72 -1.18
CA ALA A 60 -6.07 -9.52 -2.51
C ALA A 60 -7.06 -10.62 -2.91
N ARG A 61 -6.81 -11.88 -2.53
CA ARG A 61 -7.75 -13.00 -2.77
C ARG A 61 -9.13 -12.80 -2.12
N GLY A 62 -9.24 -11.95 -1.10
CA GLY A 62 -10.47 -11.68 -0.38
C GLY A 62 -11.34 -10.58 -0.98
N ARG A 63 -10.96 -10.00 -2.13
CA ARG A 63 -11.65 -8.87 -2.75
C ARG A 63 -11.41 -8.79 -4.26
N GLU A 64 -12.21 -7.98 -4.94
CA GLU A 64 -11.88 -7.48 -6.28
C GLU A 64 -10.59 -6.63 -6.24
N PRO A 65 -9.92 -6.40 -7.39
CA PRO A 65 -8.76 -5.52 -7.45
C PRO A 65 -9.05 -4.17 -6.80
N LEU A 66 -8.20 -3.79 -5.84
CA LEU A 66 -8.24 -2.50 -5.19
C LEU A 66 -7.37 -1.54 -5.98
N VAL A 67 -7.98 -0.44 -6.43
CA VAL A 67 -7.31 0.61 -7.21
C VAL A 67 -7.38 1.92 -6.44
N PHE A 68 -6.23 2.58 -6.28
CA PHE A 68 -6.17 3.92 -5.71
C PHE A 68 -6.62 4.98 -6.72
N SER A 69 -7.57 5.80 -6.27
CA SER A 69 -8.20 6.93 -6.96
C SER A 69 -7.90 8.24 -6.21
N ASP A 70 -8.14 9.38 -6.86
CA ASP A 70 -7.93 10.73 -6.28
C ASP A 70 -6.55 10.91 -5.64
N LYS A 71 -5.51 10.33 -6.27
CA LYS A 71 -4.14 10.35 -5.75
C LYS A 71 -3.59 11.77 -5.79
N VAL A 72 -3.11 12.26 -4.65
CA VAL A 72 -2.23 13.42 -4.55
C VAL A 72 -0.89 12.94 -4.05
N ILE A 73 0.15 13.07 -4.85
CA ILE A 73 1.51 12.61 -4.54
C ILE A 73 2.40 13.84 -4.31
N LEU A 74 2.97 13.94 -3.12
CA LEU A 74 3.72 15.09 -2.63
C LEU A 74 5.15 14.69 -2.33
N ARG A 75 6.11 15.42 -2.91
CA ARG A 75 7.51 15.38 -2.45
C ARG A 75 7.61 16.00 -1.07
N THR A 76 8.53 15.51 -0.26
CA THR A 76 8.88 16.11 1.03
C THR A 76 10.26 16.80 0.94
N GLU A 77 10.70 17.43 2.02
CA GLU A 77 12.08 17.96 2.13
C GLU A 77 13.12 16.84 2.23
N ASP A 78 12.71 15.64 2.68
CA ASP A 78 13.52 14.43 2.59
C ASP A 78 13.39 13.85 1.17
N PRO A 79 14.47 13.82 0.37
CA PRO A 79 14.42 13.34 -1.01
C PRO A 79 14.12 11.83 -1.13
N GLU A 80 14.23 11.06 -0.03
CA GLU A 80 13.89 9.64 0.02
C GLU A 80 12.43 9.39 0.42
N LEU A 81 11.66 10.42 0.79
CA LEU A 81 10.31 10.26 1.33
C LEU A 81 9.26 10.99 0.49
N VAL A 82 8.20 10.25 0.13
CA VAL A 82 7.03 10.74 -0.58
C VAL A 82 5.78 10.50 0.27
N VAL A 83 4.89 11.49 0.29
CA VAL A 83 3.58 11.40 0.94
C VAL A 83 2.50 11.34 -0.11
N VAL A 84 1.52 10.47 0.08
CA VAL A 84 0.37 10.31 -0.80
C VAL A 84 -0.91 10.41 -0.01
N THR A 85 -1.90 11.14 -0.53
CA THR A 85 -3.30 10.95 -0.13
C THR A 85 -4.04 10.25 -1.26
N ALA A 86 -4.91 9.30 -0.94
CA ALA A 86 -5.68 8.59 -1.95
C ALA A 86 -7.00 8.07 -1.38
N ASN A 87 -7.93 7.73 -2.26
CA ASN A 87 -9.14 6.97 -1.95
C ASN A 87 -9.06 5.59 -2.60
N ALA A 88 -9.69 4.58 -2.01
CA ALA A 88 -9.88 3.30 -2.68
C ALA A 88 -11.29 2.76 -2.45
N ARG A 89 -11.80 2.05 -3.46
CA ARG A 89 -13.05 1.30 -3.39
C ARG A 89 -12.84 -0.08 -4.01
N THR A 90 -13.47 -1.10 -3.43
CA THR A 90 -13.48 -2.47 -3.96
C THR A 90 -14.68 -3.23 -3.38
N THR A 91 -14.98 -4.39 -3.94
CA THR A 91 -15.97 -5.32 -3.41
C THR A 91 -15.24 -6.49 -2.76
N MET A 92 -15.57 -6.78 -1.50
CA MET A 92 -15.07 -7.97 -0.81
C MET A 92 -15.67 -9.23 -1.46
N ALA A 93 -15.00 -10.38 -1.31
CA ALA A 93 -15.51 -11.67 -1.79
C ALA A 93 -16.87 -12.05 -1.18
N SER A 94 -17.20 -11.49 0.00
CA SER A 94 -18.52 -11.60 0.63
C SER A 94 -19.63 -10.78 -0.04
N GLY A 95 -19.30 -9.99 -1.07
CA GLY A 95 -20.20 -9.03 -1.72
C GLY A 95 -20.31 -7.68 -1.00
N ARG A 96 -19.66 -7.50 0.16
CA ARG A 96 -19.70 -6.23 0.89
C ARG A 96 -18.83 -5.17 0.22
N PRO A 97 -19.29 -3.91 0.12
CA PRO A 97 -18.45 -2.84 -0.37
C PRO A 97 -17.39 -2.46 0.68
N TYR A 98 -16.18 -2.19 0.22
CA TYR A 98 -15.14 -1.54 0.98
C TYR A 98 -14.81 -0.19 0.34
N ALA A 99 -14.76 0.86 1.14
CA ALA A 99 -14.36 2.20 0.71
C ALA A 99 -13.55 2.87 1.83
N ASN A 100 -12.39 3.42 1.50
CA ASN A 100 -11.51 4.05 2.49
C ASN A 100 -10.70 5.20 1.90
N SER A 101 -10.16 6.02 2.79
CA SER A 101 -9.24 7.11 2.50
C SER A 101 -7.91 6.86 3.21
N TYR A 102 -6.83 7.24 2.54
CA TYR A 102 -5.49 6.84 2.90
C TYR A 102 -4.57 8.05 2.98
N VAL A 103 -3.67 8.02 3.96
CA VAL A 103 -2.42 8.80 3.97
C VAL A 103 -1.28 7.79 3.99
N ILE A 104 -0.45 7.83 2.96
CA ILE A 104 0.58 6.83 2.70
C ILE A 104 1.94 7.53 2.67
N PHE A 105 2.91 6.92 3.32
CA PHE A 105 4.30 7.31 3.28
C PHE A 105 5.06 6.22 2.53
N VAL A 106 5.78 6.60 1.47
CA VAL A 106 6.63 5.68 0.70
C VAL A 106 8.07 6.15 0.81
N ARG A 107 8.95 5.28 1.29
CA ARG A 107 10.39 5.54 1.34
C ARG A 107 11.11 4.83 0.22
N ILE A 108 11.94 5.57 -0.50
CA ILE A 108 12.71 5.11 -1.66
C ILE A 108 14.17 5.45 -1.41
N ARG A 109 15.04 4.44 -1.51
CA ARG A 109 16.49 4.62 -1.38
C ARG A 109 17.17 3.99 -2.58
N ASN A 110 18.09 4.72 -3.20
CA ASN A 110 18.79 4.29 -4.41
C ASN A 110 17.83 3.81 -5.53
N GLY A 111 16.66 4.44 -5.62
CA GLY A 111 15.64 4.10 -6.61
C GLY A 111 14.84 2.82 -6.32
N VAL A 112 14.97 2.21 -5.14
CA VAL A 112 14.24 1.00 -4.73
C VAL A 112 13.26 1.32 -3.59
N ILE A 113 12.07 0.73 -3.57
CA ILE A 113 11.11 0.91 -2.46
C ILE A 113 11.63 0.15 -1.24
N ILE A 114 11.78 0.84 -0.11
CA ILE A 114 12.24 0.23 1.16
C ILE A 114 11.16 0.23 2.25
N GLU A 115 10.15 1.08 2.13
CA GLU A 115 9.06 1.15 3.11
C GLU A 115 7.77 1.66 2.48
N HIS A 116 6.66 1.07 2.88
CA HIS A 116 5.32 1.60 2.65
C HIS A 116 4.56 1.59 3.98
N THR A 117 4.20 2.76 4.47
CA THR A 117 3.38 2.93 5.67
C THR A 117 2.07 3.56 5.26
N GLU A 118 0.94 2.85 5.43
CA GLU A 118 -0.38 3.41 5.14
C GLU A 118 -1.22 3.58 6.42
N TYR A 119 -1.75 4.79 6.56
CA TYR A 119 -2.75 5.15 7.55
C TYR A 119 -4.11 5.21 6.85
N LEU A 120 -5.06 4.46 7.35
CA LEU A 120 -6.42 4.35 6.82
C LEU A 120 -7.43 4.36 7.97
N ASN A 121 -8.72 4.47 7.66
CA ASN A 121 -9.76 4.39 8.67
C ASN A 121 -10.00 2.92 9.10
N PRO A 122 -9.71 2.51 10.35
CA PRO A 122 -9.97 1.14 10.82
C PRO A 122 -11.45 0.75 10.78
N LEU A 123 -12.36 1.70 10.95
CA LEU A 123 -13.79 1.41 10.99
C LEU A 123 -14.29 0.88 9.64
N ALA A 124 -13.70 1.33 8.53
CA ALA A 124 -14.02 0.80 7.21
C ALA A 124 -13.54 -0.65 7.04
N VAL A 125 -12.41 -1.03 7.64
CA VAL A 125 -11.91 -2.42 7.66
C VAL A 125 -12.88 -3.31 8.44
N ILE A 126 -13.26 -2.89 9.65
CA ILE A 126 -14.18 -3.63 10.52
C ILE A 126 -15.54 -3.81 9.84
N ALA A 127 -16.07 -2.76 9.21
CA ALA A 127 -17.35 -2.79 8.52
C ALA A 127 -17.36 -3.77 7.33
N ALA A 128 -16.24 -3.87 6.59
CA ALA A 128 -16.11 -4.80 5.46
C ALA A 128 -15.89 -6.26 5.89
N ALA A 129 -15.25 -6.47 7.05
CA ALA A 129 -14.99 -7.79 7.61
C ALA A 129 -16.23 -8.45 8.23
N SER A 130 -17.18 -7.66 8.73
CA SER A 130 -18.38 -8.10 9.47
C SER A 130 -19.49 -8.63 8.57
#